data_AF-A0A529N8K9-F1
#
_entry.id   AF-A0A529N8K9-F1
#
_cell.length_a   1.000
_cell.length_b   1.000
_cell.length_c   1.000
_cell.angle_alpha   90.00
_cell.angle_beta   90.00
_cell.angle_gamma   90.00
#
_symmetry.space_group_name_H-M   'P 1'
#
loop_
_entity.id
_entity.type
_entity.pdbx_description
1 polymer ?
#
loop_
_entity_poly.entity_id
_entity_poly.type
_entity_poly.pdbx_seq_one_letter_code
_entity_poly.pdbx_strand_id
1 'polypeptide(L)' 'MKLFDCPQCGHRLYFENAQCLNCASLVLYDPEHARFTLSDVDGAYHCTHADECACNWRTEPG' A
#
# COMPACT_ATOMS: atom_id res chain seq x y z
N MET A 1 11.09 -7.57 10.65
CA MET A 1 9.82 -7.47 9.90
C MET A 1 8.99 -6.37 10.52
N LYS A 2 8.65 -5.33 9.77
CA LYS A 2 7.74 -4.27 10.23
C LYS A 2 6.33 -4.68 9.85
N LEU A 3 5.43 -4.70 10.83
CA LEU A 3 4.05 -5.13 10.69
C LEU A 3 3.17 -3.88 10.61
N PHE A 4 2.20 -3.91 9.71
CA PHE A 4 1.20 -2.87 9.53
C PHE A 4 -0.20 -3.51 9.58
N ASP A 5 -1.23 -2.68 9.64
CA ASP A 5 -2.62 -3.12 9.62
C ASP A 5 -3.30 -2.65 8.33
N CYS A 6 -4.15 -3.50 7.76
CA CYS A 6 -4.94 -3.16 6.59
C CYS A 6 -5.94 -2.06 6.95
N PRO A 7 -5.96 -0.93 6.23
CA PRO A 7 -6.88 0.18 6.52
C PRO A 7 -8.36 -0.18 6.28
N GLN A 8 -8.66 -1.26 5.54
CA GLN A 8 -10.03 -1.70 5.27
C GLN A 8 -10.58 -2.68 6.31
N CYS A 9 -9.78 -3.68 6.72
CA CYS A 9 -10.27 -4.78 7.56
C CYS A 9 -9.49 -4.99 8.86
N GLY A 10 -8.42 -4.22 9.10
CA GLY A 10 -7.56 -4.36 10.28
C GLY A 10 -6.69 -5.62 10.30
N HIS A 11 -6.68 -6.42 9.22
CA HIS A 11 -5.82 -7.59 9.14
C HIS A 11 -4.34 -7.18 9.06
N ARG A 12 -3.47 -7.95 9.69
CA ARG A 12 -2.03 -7.71 9.70
C ARG A 12 -1.44 -7.87 8.30
N LEU A 13 -0.69 -6.86 7.86
CA LEU A 13 0.01 -6.81 6.59
C LEU A 13 1.52 -6.74 6.79
N TYR A 14 2.23 -7.35 5.86
CA TYR A 14 3.66 -7.19 5.71
C TYR A 14 3.95 -6.05 4.75
N PHE A 15 5.08 -5.37 4.96
CA PHE A 15 5.50 -4.25 4.13
C PHE A 15 5.51 -4.57 2.63
N GLU A 16 5.87 -5.80 2.25
CA GLU A 16 5.94 -6.25 0.86
C GLU A 16 4.56 -6.52 0.22
N ASN A 17 3.47 -6.46 1.00
CA ASN A 17 2.14 -6.71 0.45
C ASN A 17 1.58 -5.46 -0.24
N ALA A 18 1.25 -5.58 -1.52
CA ALA A 18 0.47 -4.59 -2.28
C ALA A 18 -1.04 -4.89 -2.25
N GLN A 19 -1.44 -6.06 -1.74
CA GLN A 19 -2.83 -6.48 -1.58
C GLN A 19 -3.01 -7.17 -0.23
N CYS A 20 -4.12 -6.89 0.44
CA CYS A 20 -4.48 -7.59 1.66
C CYS A 20 -4.93 -9.02 1.36
N LEU A 21 -4.28 -10.01 1.97
CA LEU A 21 -4.60 -11.43 1.79
C LEU A 21 -5.94 -11.86 2.43
N ASN A 22 -6.51 -11.02 3.29
CA ASN A 22 -7.77 -11.32 3.98
C ASN A 22 -9.00 -10.73 3.27
N CYS A 23 -8.92 -9.48 2.80
CA CYS A 23 -10.05 -8.80 2.16
C CYS A 23 -9.83 -8.43 0.69
N ALA A 24 -8.71 -8.84 0.10
CA ALA A 24 -8.31 -8.56 -1.29
C ALA A 24 -8.17 -7.07 -1.66
N SER A 25 -8.25 -6.15 -0.70
CA SER A 25 -8.10 -4.71 -0.97
C SER A 25 -6.66 -4.39 -1.39
N LEU A 26 -6.53 -3.59 -2.45
CA LEU A 26 -5.26 -3.03 -2.88
C LEU A 26 -4.83 -1.92 -1.92
N VAL A 27 -3.55 -1.95 -1.55
CA VAL A 27 -2.97 -1.01 -0.59
C VAL A 27 -1.67 -0.43 -1.13
N LEU A 28 -1.38 0.81 -0.74
CA LEU A 28 -0.13 1.49 -0.98
C LEU A 28 0.51 1.89 0.34
N TYR A 29 1.81 1.69 0.46
CA TYR A 29 2.58 2.14 1.59
C TYR A 29 2.79 3.65 1.49
N ASP A 30 2.38 4.37 2.53
CA ASP A 30 2.62 5.78 2.72
C ASP A 30 3.86 5.97 3.61
N PRO A 31 5.00 6.42 3.05
CA PRO A 31 6.24 6.56 3.81
C PRO A 31 6.19 7.71 4.82
N GLU A 32 5.41 8.77 4.55
CA GLU A 32 5.30 9.94 5.43
C GLU A 32 4.67 9.59 6.78
N HIS A 33 3.58 8.81 6.74
CA HIS A 33 2.85 8.38 7.93
C HIS A 33 3.25 6.98 8.40
N ALA A 34 4.15 6.32 7.67
CA ALA A 34 4.56 4.93 7.86
C ALA A 34 3.36 3.99 8.07
N ARG A 35 2.40 4.01 7.15
CA ARG A 35 1.18 3.17 7.21
C ARG A 35 0.70 2.77 5.81
N PHE A 36 -0.20 1.80 5.72
CA PHE A 36 -0.90 1.53 4.46
C PHE A 36 -2.11 2.44 4.27
N THR A 37 -2.34 2.86 3.03
CA THR A 37 -3.57 3.49 2.55
C THR A 37 -4.19 2.63 1.44
N LEU A 38 -5.48 2.81 1.16
CA LEU A 38 -6.12 2.16 0.02
C LEU A 38 -5.64 2.78 -1.30
N SER A 39 -5.39 1.94 -2.30
CA SER A 39 -4.96 2.39 -3.64
C SER A 39 -6.06 3.12 -4.41
N ASP A 40 -7.33 2.87 -4.07
CA ASP A 40 -8.50 3.45 -4.72
C ASP A 40 -8.86 4.86 -4.19
N VAL A 41 -8.10 5.40 -3.24
CA VAL A 41 -8.36 6.75 -2.72
C VAL A 41 -7.89 7.77 -3.74
N ASP A 42 -8.75 8.75 -4.04
CA ASP A 42 -8.48 9.86 -4.95
C ASP A 42 -7.11 10.51 -4.63
N GLY A 43 -6.22 10.58 -5.62
CA GLY A 43 -4.85 11.08 -5.47
C GLY A 43 -3.83 10.09 -4.89
N ALA A 44 -4.13 8.80 -4.87
CA ALA A 44 -3.15 7.76 -4.58
C ALA A 44 -2.41 7.33 -5.86
N TYR A 45 -1.20 7.86 -6.07
CA TYR A 45 -0.38 7.49 -7.22
C TYR A 45 0.45 6.26 -6.91
N HIS A 46 0.50 5.34 -7.87
CA HIS A 46 1.29 4.13 -7.79
C HIS A 46 2.69 4.46 -8.29
N CYS A 47 3.72 3.89 -7.67
CA CYS A 47 5.07 4.03 -8.18
C CYS A 47 5.16 3.54 -9.64
N THR A 48 5.76 4.33 -10.53
CA THR A 48 5.86 4.03 -11.97
C THR A 48 6.50 2.67 -12.26
N HIS A 49 7.35 2.17 -11.36
CA HIS A 49 8.02 0.87 -11.46
C HIS A 49 7.36 -0.22 -10.59
N ALA A 50 6.07 -0.07 -10.24
CA ALA A 50 5.33 -1.05 -9.44
C ALA A 50 5.35 -2.45 -10.07
N ASP A 51 5.28 -2.54 -11.40
CA ASP A 51 5.29 -3.81 -12.14
C ASP A 51 6.70 -4.41 -12.27
N GLU A 52 7.74 -3.57 -12.34
CA GLU A 52 9.12 -4.00 -12.55
C GLU A 52 9.82 -4.41 -11.25
N CYS A 53 9.54 -3.70 -10.14
CA CYS A 53 10.23 -3.89 -8.86
C CYS A 53 9.30 -4.26 -7.69
N ALA A 54 8.02 -4.55 -7.97
CA ALA A 54 6.99 -4.77 -6.93
C ALA A 54 6.88 -3.60 -5.93
N CYS A 55 7.16 -2.37 -6.38
CA CYS A 55 7.09 -1.19 -5.53
C CYS A 55 5.63 -0.87 -5.19
N ASN A 56 5.27 -0.98 -3.91
CA ASN A 56 3.92 -0.70 -3.42
C ASN A 56 3.80 0.69 -2.76
N TRP A 57 4.70 1.62 -3.07
CA TRP A 57 4.71 2.92 -2.43
C TRP A 57 3.70 3.87 -3.07
N ARG A 58 3.08 4.68 -2.23
CA ARG A 58 2.36 5.88 -2.66
C ARG A 58 3.38 6.90 -3.17
N THR A 59 3.11 7.48 -4.32
CA THR A 59 3.88 8.61 -4.84
C THR A 59 3.05 9.89 -4.83
N GLU A 60 3.72 11.03 -4.93
CA GLU A 60 3.09 12.33 -5.14
C GLU A 60 2.70 12.52 -6.62
N PRO A 61 1.66 13.33 -6.92
CA PRO A 61 1.46 13.83 -8.27
C PRO A 61 2.66 14.68 -8.70
N GLY A 62 3.27 14.34 -9.83
CA GLY A 62 4.33 15.13 -10.47
C GLY A 62 3.83 16.39 -11.15
#